data_AF-A0A1L6RD64-F1
#
_entry.id   AF-A0A1L6RD64-F1
#
_cell.length_a   1.000
_cell.length_b   1.000
_cell.length_c   1.000
_cell.angle_alpha   90.00
_cell.angle_beta   90.00
_cell.angle_gamma   90.00
#
_symmetry.space_group_name_H-M   'P 1'
#
loop_
_entity.id
_entity.type
_entity.pdbx_description
1 polymer ?
#
loop_
_entity_poly.entity_id
_entity_poly.type
_entity_poly.pdbx_seq_one_letter_code
_entity_poly.pdbx_strand_id
1 'polypeptide(L)' 'MTLISASQAAKMLGVSRATFKQLSDLYEFPRIKVGRAIKFPKRGLLDKVDYVATNYQEFLPLDDLL' A
#
# COMPACT_ATOMS: atom_id res chain seq x y z
N MET A 1 -1.23 -18.77 0.41
CA MET A 1 -1.28 -17.29 0.51
C MET A 1 0.14 -16.75 0.52
N THR A 2 0.53 -15.92 -0.45
CA THR A 2 1.91 -15.41 -0.56
C THR A 2 2.11 -14.17 0.32
N LEU A 3 3.07 -14.24 1.24
CA LEU A 3 3.44 -13.15 2.14
C LEU A 3 4.71 -12.47 1.64
N ILE A 4 4.71 -11.14 1.56
CA ILE A 4 5.84 -10.34 1.08
C ILE A 4 6.35 -9.38 2.16
N SER A 5 7.63 -9.01 2.09
CA SER A 5 8.19 -7.98 2.98
C SER A 5 7.78 -6.57 2.53
N ALA A 6 7.94 -5.58 3.42
CA ALA A 6 7.75 -4.18 3.07
C ALA A 6 8.61 -3.75 1.86
N SER A 7 9.86 -4.22 1.78
CA SER A 7 10.74 -3.88 0.65
C SER A 7 10.27 -4.49 -0.67
N GLN A 8 9.74 -5.71 -0.64
CA GLN A 8 9.17 -6.35 -1.83
C GLN A 8 7.89 -5.64 -2.27
N ALA A 9 7.03 -5.28 -1.32
CA ALA A 9 5.80 -4.53 -1.59
C ALA A 9 6.10 -3.14 -2.18
N ALA A 10 7.06 -2.41 -1.61
CA ALA A 10 7.51 -1.12 -2.12
C ALA A 10 8.01 -1.22 -3.57
N LYS A 11 8.85 -2.23 -3.87
CA LYS A 11 9.33 -2.50 -5.23
C LYS A 11 8.19 -2.82 -6.20
N MET A 12 7.19 -3.59 -5.76
CA MET A 12 6.02 -3.91 -6.59
C MET A 12 5.19 -2.67 -6.94
N LEU A 13 5.07 -1.73 -6.01
CA LEU A 13 4.30 -0.49 -6.20
C LEU A 13 5.13 0.64 -6.82
N GLY A 14 6.41 0.40 -7.13
CA GLY A 14 7.29 1.41 -7.72
C GLY A 14 7.64 2.58 -6.79
N VAL A 15 7.54 2.39 -5.47
CA VAL A 15 7.78 3.44 -4.47
C VAL A 15 8.97 3.11 -3.56
N SER A 16 9.49 4.13 -2.87
CA SER A 16 10.51 3.92 -1.84
C SER A 16 9.95 3.13 -0.66
N ARG A 17 10.82 2.42 0.07
CA ARG A 17 10.41 1.68 1.29
C ARG A 17 9.85 2.61 2.37
N ALA A 18 10.38 3.83 2.48
CA ALA A 18 9.90 4.82 3.45
C ALA A 18 8.47 5.28 3.10
N THR A 19 8.24 5.61 1.82
CA THR A 19 6.92 5.95 1.29
C THR A 19 5.94 4.80 1.50
N PHE A 20 6.33 3.56 1.18
CA PHE A 20 5.48 2.40 1.42
C PHE A 20 5.08 2.25 2.89
N LYS A 21 6.01 2.49 3.82
CA LYS A 21 5.70 2.42 5.25
C LYS A 21 4.67 3.49 5.64
N GLN A 22 4.84 4.73 5.18
CA GLN A 22 3.88 5.81 5.42
C GLN A 22 2.50 5.46 4.87
N LEU A 23 2.42 4.99 3.61
CA LEU A 23 1.16 4.56 2.99
C LEU A 23 0.51 3.39 3.75
N SER A 24 1.33 2.43 4.18
CA SER A 24 0.85 1.28 4.94
C SER A 24 0.24 1.67 6.28
N ASP A 25 0.78 2.69 6.95
CA ASP A 25 0.25 3.17 8.22
C ASP A 25 -0.96 4.09 7.99
N LEU A 26 -0.94 4.94 6.96
CA LEU A 26 -2.03 5.87 6.61
C LEU A 26 -3.30 5.16 6.13
N TYR A 27 -3.15 4.14 5.28
CA TYR A 27 -4.26 3.42 4.66
C TYR A 27 -4.56 2.07 5.33
N GLU A 28 -3.92 1.81 6.48
CA GLU A 28 -4.11 0.59 7.27
C GLU A 28 -3.98 -0.69 6.43
N PHE A 29 -2.87 -0.82 5.70
CA PHE A 29 -2.65 -1.98 4.84
C PHE A 29 -2.62 -3.28 5.65
N PRO A 30 -3.18 -4.39 5.11
CA PRO A 30 -3.23 -5.66 5.81
C PRO A 30 -1.81 -6.17 6.08
N ARG A 31 -1.52 -6.43 7.35
CA ARG A 31 -0.20 -6.83 7.84
C ARG A 31 -0.32 -7.99 8.84
N ILE A 32 0.64 -8.91 8.77
CA ILE A 32 0.70 -10.09 9.62
C ILE A 32 2.09 -10.14 10.26
N LYS A 33 2.13 -10.38 11.57
CA LYS A 33 3.37 -10.61 12.30
C LYS A 33 3.77 -12.08 12.17
N VAL A 34 4.93 -12.34 11.57
CA VAL A 34 5.51 -13.68 11.41
C VAL A 34 6.83 -13.71 12.18
N GLY A 35 6.79 -14.25 13.40
CA GLY A 35 7.90 -14.19 14.35
C GLY A 35 8.22 -12.74 14.72
N ARG A 36 9.46 -12.29 14.42
CA ARG A 36 9.91 -10.91 14.65
C ARG A 36 9.69 -9.97 13.45
N ALA A 37 9.22 -10.49 12.31
CA ALA A 37 9.05 -9.71 11.09
C ALA A 37 7.58 -9.38 10.80
N ILE A 38 7.34 -8.20 10.21
CA ILE A 38 6.04 -7.84 9.62
C ILE A 38 6.05 -8.24 8.15
N LYS A 39 4.99 -8.92 7.72
CA LYS A 39 4.77 -9.34 6.34
C LYS A 39 3.39 -8.87 5.87
N PHE A 40 3.24 -8.75 4.56
CA PHE A 40 2.03 -8.26 3.92
C PHE A 40 1.45 -9.38 3.05
N PRO A 41 0.16 -9.72 3.18
CA PRO A 41 -0.50 -10.62 2.25
C PRO A 41 -0.56 -9.96 0.87
N LYS A 42 0.10 -10.55 -0.14
CA LYS A 42 0.23 -9.93 -1.48
C LYS A 42 -1.12 -9.55 -2.09
N ARG A 43 -2.08 -10.48 -2.05
CA ARG A 43 -3.42 -10.28 -2.66
C ARG A 43 -4.20 -9.17 -1.93
N GLY A 44 -4.37 -9.30 -0.62
CA GLY A 44 -5.09 -8.29 0.17
C GLY A 44 -4.43 -6.91 0.15
N LEU A 45 -3.10 -6.83 0.02
CA LEU A 45 -2.41 -5.57 -0.20
C LEU A 45 -2.81 -4.93 -1.53
N LEU A 46 -2.79 -5.69 -2.62
CA LEU A 46 -3.18 -5.18 -3.95
C LEU A 46 -4.66 -4.78 -3.98
N ASP A 47 -5.54 -5.59 -3.39
CA ASP A 47 -6.97 -5.28 -3.30
C ASP A 47 -7.21 -3.96 -2.53
N LYS A 48 -6.45 -3.72 -1.45
CA LYS A 48 -6.53 -2.47 -0.67
C LYS A 48 -5.96 -1.28 -1.45
N VAL A 49 -4.86 -1.46 -2.17
CA VAL A 49 -4.27 -0.41 -3.01
C VAL A 49 -5.24 -0.01 -4.13
N ASP A 50 -5.85 -1.00 -4.78
CA ASP A 50 -6.86 -0.78 -5.83
C ASP A 50 -8.05 -0.01 -5.27
N TYR A 51 -8.60 -0.45 -4.14
CA TYR A 51 -9.66 0.27 -3.42
C TYR A 51 -9.27 1.72 -3.12
N VAL A 52 -8.07 1.96 -2.57
CA VAL A 52 -7.60 3.32 -2.28
C VAL A 52 -7.49 4.13 -3.56
N ALA A 53 -6.90 3.59 -4.62
CA ALA A 53 -6.73 4.29 -5.89
C ALA A 53 -8.07 4.66 -6.54
N THR A 54 -9.05 3.75 -6.55
CA THR A 54 -10.38 3.99 -7.12
C THR A 54 -11.19 5.00 -6.31
N ASN A 55 -11.13 4.93 -4.98
CA ASN A 55 -11.90 5.83 -4.12
C ASN A 55 -11.22 7.20 -3.91
N TYR A 56 -9.93 7.34 -4.20
CA TYR A 56 -9.24 8.64 -4.20
C TYR A 56 -9.48 9.49 -5.46
N GLN A 57 -10.06 8.89 -6.51
CA GLN A 57 -10.36 9.60 -7.76
C GLN A 57 -11.48 10.65 -7.62
N GLU A 58 -12.20 10.68 -6.48
CA GLU A 58 -13.22 11.70 -6.18
C GLU A 58 -12.66 13.00 -5.54
N PHE A 59 -11.35 13.09 -5.26
CA PHE A 59 -10.76 14.22 -4.52
C PHE A 59 -9.64 14.98 -5.23
N LEU A 60 -9.52 14.88 -6.56
CA LEU A 60 -8.81 15.89 -7.33
C LEU A 60 -9.85 16.84 -7.92
N PRO A 61 -10.18 17.97 -7.25
CA PRO A 61 -10.85 19.05 -7.95
C PRO A 61 -9.95 19.43 -9.12
N LEU A 62 -10.54 19.49 -10.32
CA LEU A 62 -9.84 19.86 -11.56
C LEU A 62 -9.13 21.23 -11.46
N ASP A 63 -9.48 22.03 -10.46
CA ASP A 63 -8.96 23.38 -10.24
C ASP A 63 -7.49 23.44 -9.80
N ASP A 64 -6.90 22.33 -9.30
CA ASP A 64 -5.46 22.28 -8.92
C ASP A 64 -4.54 21.86 -10.09
N LEU A 65 -5.08 21.65 -11.30
CA LEU A 65 -4.34 21.23 -12.50
C LEU A 65 -4.22 22.32 -13.59
N LEU A 66 -4.62 23.57 -13.30
CA LEU A 66 -4.55 24.73 -14.22
C LEU A 66 -3.54 25.78 -13.76
#